data_AF-A0A950Q3F1-F1
#
_entry.id   AF-A0A950Q3F1-F1
#
_cell.length_a   1.000
_cell.length_b   1.000
_cell.length_c   1.000
_cell.angle_alpha   90.00
_cell.angle_beta   90.00
_cell.angle_gamma   90.00
#
_symmetry.space_group_name_H-M   'P 1'
#
loop_
_entity.id
_entity.type
_entity.pdbx_description
1 polymer ?
#
loop_
_entity_poly.entity_id
_entity_poly.type
_entity_poly.pdbx_seq_one_letter_code
_entity_poly.pdbx_strand_id
1 'polypeptide(L)'
;QRVLAEGALIPVAVLQYGQWWRILTGAFLHGGLIHIGVNMMSLWFLGRCIEFALGPWRMLAIYVLSLIASGLGVVYFSSDPNVATVGASGAIFGLFGALFAIGFKLGKPGMDLVRSNIGILVLNLIITFTVPAISWQAHVAGLIAGFVLTYMLYFPPRRVAPVVVDAHSGRALETEYEPPGNPQRPL
;
A
#
# COMPACT_ATOMS: atom_id res chain seq x y z
N GLN A 1 5.41 24.22 17.32
CA GLN A 1 4.91 23.07 18.12
C GLN A 1 3.37 22.98 18.14
N ARG A 2 2.63 24.10 18.13
CA ARG A 2 1.15 24.12 18.13
C ARG A 2 0.47 23.37 16.96
N VAL A 3 0.97 23.51 15.74
CA VAL A 3 0.42 22.83 14.53
C VAL A 3 0.52 21.30 14.62
N LEU A 4 1.59 20.76 15.22
CA LEU A 4 1.73 19.32 15.43
C LEU A 4 0.70 18.81 16.43
N ALA A 5 0.47 19.53 17.53
CA ALA A 5 -0.55 19.16 18.51
C ALA A 5 -1.98 19.21 17.93
N GLU A 6 -2.26 20.20 17.08
CA GLU A 6 -3.60 20.40 16.51
C GLU A 6 -3.94 19.40 15.40
N GLY A 7 -2.95 18.93 14.62
CA GLY A 7 -3.21 18.07 13.46
C GLY A 7 -2.66 16.63 13.54
N ALA A 8 -1.85 16.27 14.53
CA ALA A 8 -1.31 14.92 14.66
C ALA A 8 -2.43 13.88 14.89
N LEU A 9 -2.13 12.64 14.50
CA LEU A 9 -2.97 11.50 14.84
C LEU A 9 -2.79 11.15 16.31
N ILE A 10 -3.87 11.24 17.07
CA ILE A 10 -3.94 10.90 18.48
C ILE A 10 -5.13 9.94 18.66
N PRO A 11 -4.91 8.68 19.07
CA PRO A 11 -5.98 7.67 19.16
C PRO A 11 -7.18 8.11 20.01
N VAL A 12 -6.94 8.70 21.19
CA VAL A 12 -8.04 9.16 22.07
C VAL A 12 -8.88 10.25 21.41
N ALA A 13 -8.24 11.16 20.65
CA ALA A 13 -8.93 12.22 19.92
C ALA A 13 -9.87 11.62 18.85
N VAL A 14 -9.43 10.56 18.17
CA VAL A 14 -10.23 9.87 17.16
C VAL A 14 -11.40 9.13 17.80
N LEU A 15 -11.13 8.28 18.79
CA LEU A 15 -12.13 7.35 19.33
C LEU A 15 -13.15 8.03 20.24
N GLN A 16 -12.73 8.99 21.07
CA GLN A 16 -13.62 9.62 22.06
C GLN A 16 -14.26 10.91 21.55
N TYR A 17 -13.56 11.65 20.68
CA TYR A 17 -14.00 12.97 20.23
C TYR A 17 -14.33 13.01 18.73
N GLY A 18 -14.35 11.86 18.06
CA GLY A 18 -14.74 11.73 16.65
C GLY A 18 -13.79 12.39 15.66
N GLN A 19 -12.53 12.65 16.05
CA GLN A 19 -11.58 13.43 15.27
C GLN A 19 -10.91 12.64 14.13
N TRP A 20 -11.69 11.92 13.33
CA TRP A 20 -11.23 11.02 12.26
C TRP A 20 -10.38 11.70 11.18
N TRP A 21 -10.57 13.00 10.95
CA TRP A 21 -9.74 13.79 10.03
C TRP A 21 -8.26 13.76 10.40
N ARG A 22 -7.93 13.48 11.66
CA ARG A 22 -6.54 13.36 12.15
C ARG A 22 -5.75 12.24 11.48
N ILE A 23 -6.44 11.20 10.98
CA ILE A 23 -5.79 10.15 10.18
C ILE A 23 -5.18 10.75 8.91
N LEU A 24 -5.92 11.65 8.25
CA LEU A 24 -5.45 12.31 7.04
C LEU A 24 -4.46 13.43 7.37
N THR A 25 -4.82 14.36 8.27
CA THR A 25 -3.97 15.52 8.57
C THR A 25 -2.63 15.12 9.18
N GLY A 26 -2.62 14.10 10.05
CA GLY A 26 -1.40 13.58 10.66
C GLY A 26 -0.38 13.08 9.63
N ALA A 27 -0.84 12.55 8.49
CA ALA A 27 0.03 12.06 7.43
C ALA A 27 0.78 13.18 6.68
N PHE A 28 0.24 14.41 6.66
CA PHE A 28 0.91 15.56 6.05
C PHE A 28 1.90 16.25 7.00
N LEU A 29 1.78 16.01 8.30
CA LEU A 29 2.68 16.54 9.30
C LEU A 29 3.96 15.73 9.40
N HIS A 30 5.08 16.38 9.70
CA HIS A 30 6.37 15.72 9.86
C HIS A 30 7.12 16.28 11.06
N GLY A 31 7.75 15.39 11.83
CA GLY A 31 8.48 15.75 13.06
C GLY A 31 9.82 16.46 12.86
N GLY A 32 10.25 16.73 11.61
CA GLY A 32 11.50 17.43 11.31
C GLY A 32 11.92 17.34 9.84
N LEU A 33 12.96 18.09 9.47
CA LEU A 33 13.46 18.19 8.08
C LEU A 33 13.99 16.86 7.53
N ILE A 34 14.72 16.09 8.34
CA ILE A 34 15.21 14.77 7.93
C ILE A 34 14.03 13.81 7.69
N HIS A 35 13.03 13.85 8.57
CA HIS A 35 11.86 12.98 8.46
C HIS A 35 11.08 13.26 7.17
N ILE A 36 10.78 14.51 6.85
CA ILE A 36 10.13 14.85 5.56
C ILE A 36 11.03 14.53 4.36
N GLY A 37 12.34 14.83 4.45
CA GLY A 37 13.29 14.55 3.37
C GLY A 37 13.33 13.06 3.00
N VAL A 38 13.37 12.18 3.99
CA VAL A 38 13.36 10.73 3.76
C VAL A 38 12.02 10.25 3.21
N ASN A 39 10.88 10.77 3.72
CA ASN A 39 9.57 10.42 3.17
C ASN A 39 9.46 10.84 1.69
N MET A 40 9.86 12.06 1.36
CA MET A 40 9.77 12.56 -0.02
C MET A 40 10.74 11.83 -0.95
N MET A 41 11.95 11.52 -0.49
CA MET A 41 12.90 10.69 -1.22
C MET A 41 12.32 9.29 -1.48
N SER A 42 11.75 8.66 -0.45
CA SER A 42 11.15 7.33 -0.55
C SER A 42 9.96 7.34 -1.50
N LEU A 43 9.07 8.34 -1.39
CA LEU A 43 7.94 8.52 -2.30
C LEU A 43 8.40 8.76 -3.74
N TRP A 44 9.48 9.52 -3.96
CA TRP A 44 10.00 9.79 -5.29
C TRP A 44 10.56 8.54 -5.98
N PHE A 45 11.35 7.73 -5.28
CA PHE A 45 11.93 6.53 -5.87
C PHE A 45 10.92 5.39 -5.95
N LEU A 46 10.28 5.06 -4.82
CA LEU A 46 9.32 3.96 -4.74
C LEU A 46 8.02 4.28 -5.47
N GLY A 47 7.52 5.52 -5.36
CA GLY A 47 6.31 5.95 -6.06
C GLY A 47 6.47 5.83 -7.57
N ARG A 48 7.58 6.31 -8.16
CA ARG A 48 7.85 6.14 -9.61
C ARG A 48 7.94 4.68 -10.02
N CYS A 49 8.57 3.85 -9.19
CA CYS A 49 8.68 2.41 -9.41
C CYS A 49 7.28 1.75 -9.47
N ILE A 50 6.42 2.03 -8.50
CA ILE A 50 5.06 1.49 -8.43
C ILE A 50 4.15 2.10 -9.50
N GLU A 51 4.28 3.39 -9.78
CA GLU A 51 3.55 4.09 -10.85
C GLU A 51 3.87 3.49 -12.22
N PHE A 52 5.16 3.22 -12.50
CA PHE A 52 5.56 2.55 -13.74
C PHE A 52 4.94 1.14 -13.85
N ALA A 53 4.87 0.41 -12.75
CA ALA A 53 4.33 -0.95 -12.74
C ALA A 53 2.79 -1.00 -12.81
N LEU A 54 2.08 -0.09 -12.13
CA LEU A 54 0.63 -0.18 -11.89
C LEU A 54 -0.18 0.94 -12.56
N GLY A 55 0.48 2.01 -12.99
CA GLY A 55 -0.12 3.28 -13.41
C GLY A 55 -0.42 4.22 -12.22
N PRO A 56 -0.59 5.52 -12.50
CA PRO A 56 -0.71 6.57 -11.47
C PRO A 56 -1.93 6.39 -10.58
N TRP A 57 -3.09 6.05 -11.16
CA TRP A 57 -4.35 5.95 -10.41
C TRP A 57 -4.38 4.78 -9.42
N ARG A 58 -3.78 3.64 -9.79
CA ARG A 58 -3.68 2.48 -8.89
C ARG A 58 -2.65 2.75 -7.79
N MET A 59 -1.51 3.36 -8.15
CA MET A 59 -0.51 3.78 -7.17
C MET A 59 -1.11 4.77 -6.16
N LEU A 60 -1.86 5.77 -6.63
CA LEU A 60 -2.56 6.74 -5.77
C LEU A 60 -3.60 6.06 -4.86
N ALA A 61 -4.42 5.16 -5.41
CA ALA A 61 -5.41 4.43 -4.62
C ALA A 61 -4.75 3.58 -3.52
N ILE A 62 -3.70 2.83 -3.85
CA ILE A 62 -2.93 2.04 -2.89
C ILE A 62 -2.33 2.97 -1.82
N TYR A 63 -1.72 4.08 -2.22
CA TYR A 63 -1.12 5.04 -1.30
C TYR A 63 -2.15 5.60 -0.31
N VAL A 64 -3.29 6.09 -0.79
CA VAL A 64 -4.33 6.71 0.05
C VAL A 64 -5.01 5.68 0.96
N LEU A 65 -5.32 4.49 0.45
CA LEU A 65 -5.95 3.44 1.25
C LEU A 65 -4.98 2.86 2.29
N SER A 66 -3.70 2.72 1.95
CA SER A 66 -2.66 2.35 2.93
C SER A 66 -2.46 3.44 3.98
N LEU A 67 -2.54 4.73 3.62
CA LEU A 67 -2.50 5.85 4.58
C LEU A 67 -3.63 5.71 5.60
N ILE A 68 -4.86 5.45 5.14
CA ILE A 68 -6.01 5.24 6.01
C ILE A 68 -5.80 4.00 6.89
N ALA A 69 -5.39 2.87 6.30
CA ALA A 69 -5.13 1.64 7.03
C ALA A 69 -4.03 1.81 8.10
N SER A 70 -2.97 2.55 7.79
CA SER A 70 -1.93 2.94 8.75
C SER A 70 -2.50 3.73 9.91
N GLY A 71 -3.34 4.74 9.63
CA GLY A 71 -3.99 5.52 10.67
C GLY A 71 -4.91 4.68 11.56
N LEU A 72 -5.68 3.77 10.97
CA LEU A 72 -6.49 2.79 11.71
C LEU A 72 -5.60 1.86 12.56
N GLY A 73 -4.45 1.46 12.03
CA GLY A 73 -3.46 0.67 12.76
C GLY A 73 -2.98 1.37 14.03
N VAL A 74 -2.69 2.66 13.94
CA VAL A 74 -2.34 3.48 15.12
C VAL A 74 -3.53 3.57 16.07
N VAL A 75 -4.73 3.89 15.57
CA VAL A 75 -5.93 4.09 16.40
C VAL A 75 -6.29 2.85 17.23
N TYR A 76 -6.20 1.64 16.65
CA TYR A 76 -6.65 0.42 17.31
C TYR A 76 -5.55 -0.39 17.98
N PHE A 77 -4.27 -0.22 17.61
CA PHE A 77 -3.16 -1.05 18.10
C PHE A 77 -2.08 -0.27 18.87
N SER A 78 -2.28 1.03 19.12
CA SER A 78 -1.39 1.78 20.02
C SER A 78 -1.69 1.44 21.48
N SER A 79 -0.64 1.15 22.26
CA SER A 79 -0.75 0.91 23.70
C SER A 79 -0.97 2.19 24.50
N ASP A 80 -0.41 3.31 24.04
CA ASP A 80 -0.67 4.64 24.60
C ASP A 80 -1.73 5.36 23.75
N PRO A 81 -2.94 5.62 24.28
CA PRO A 81 -4.00 6.30 23.54
C PRO A 81 -3.72 7.80 23.33
N ASN A 82 -2.73 8.39 24.00
CA ASN A 82 -2.34 9.78 23.86
C ASN A 82 -1.12 9.97 22.94
N VAL A 83 -0.58 8.89 22.38
CA VAL A 83 0.58 8.97 21.49
C VAL A 83 0.27 9.85 20.28
N ALA A 84 1.14 10.82 20.02
CA ALA A 84 1.03 11.68 18.84
C ALA A 84 1.86 11.07 17.70
N THR A 85 1.18 10.69 16.61
CA THR A 85 1.80 10.13 15.40
C THR A 85 1.67 11.09 14.23
N VAL A 86 2.76 11.27 13.48
CA VAL A 86 2.80 12.10 12.27
C VAL A 86 3.63 11.43 11.18
N GLY A 87 3.34 11.78 9.92
CA GLY A 87 4.16 11.42 8.77
C GLY A 87 3.45 10.53 7.77
N ALA A 88 3.87 10.65 6.51
CA ALA A 88 3.35 9.89 5.39
C ALA A 88 3.87 8.44 5.32
N SER A 89 4.77 8.06 6.24
CA SER A 89 5.54 6.81 6.15
C SER A 89 4.67 5.56 6.17
N GLY A 90 3.52 5.55 6.86
CA GLY A 90 2.55 4.45 6.78
C GLY A 90 2.08 4.15 5.34
N ALA A 91 1.79 5.20 4.57
CA ALA A 91 1.43 5.08 3.16
C ALA A 91 2.60 4.57 2.30
N ILE A 92 3.82 5.00 2.60
CA ILE A 92 5.06 4.54 1.94
C ILE A 92 5.30 3.05 2.24
N PHE A 93 5.06 2.60 3.48
CA PHE A 93 5.06 1.19 3.81
C PHE A 93 4.00 0.41 3.03
N GLY A 94 2.85 1.03 2.74
CA GLY A 94 1.90 0.51 1.75
C GLY A 94 2.49 0.30 0.36
N LEU A 95 3.26 1.25 -0.15
CA LEU A 95 3.96 1.08 -1.42
C LEU A 95 5.04 -0.03 -1.35
N PHE A 96 5.68 -0.25 -0.20
CA PHE A 96 6.54 -1.42 -0.01
C PHE A 96 5.74 -2.73 -0.01
N GLY A 97 4.56 -2.74 0.61
CA GLY A 97 3.61 -3.86 0.49
C GLY A 97 3.25 -4.16 -0.96
N ALA A 98 2.98 -3.12 -1.75
CA ALA A 98 2.72 -3.25 -3.18
C ALA A 98 3.91 -3.81 -3.95
N LEU A 99 5.12 -3.32 -3.66
CA LEU A 99 6.37 -3.82 -4.23
C LEU A 99 6.54 -5.31 -3.96
N PHE A 100 6.28 -5.78 -2.73
CA PHE A 100 6.35 -7.20 -2.40
C PHE A 100 5.26 -8.03 -3.10
N ALA A 101 4.04 -7.51 -3.22
CA ALA A 101 2.98 -8.19 -3.96
C ALA A 101 3.35 -8.38 -5.43
N ILE A 102 3.91 -7.35 -6.09
CA ILE A 102 4.47 -7.43 -7.44
C ILE A 102 5.60 -8.45 -7.48
N GLY A 103 6.51 -8.39 -6.50
CA GLY A 103 7.65 -9.31 -6.36
C GLY A 103 7.24 -10.77 -6.36
N PHE A 104 6.27 -11.14 -5.51
CA PHE A 104 5.79 -12.52 -5.45
C PHE A 104 4.99 -12.92 -6.69
N LYS A 105 4.17 -12.03 -7.23
CA LYS A 105 3.30 -12.39 -8.37
C LYS A 105 4.05 -12.53 -9.68
N LEU A 106 5.07 -11.71 -9.91
CA LEU A 106 5.83 -11.68 -11.16
C LEU A 106 7.10 -12.54 -11.12
N GLY A 107 7.45 -13.14 -9.98
CA GLY A 107 8.62 -14.00 -9.85
C GLY A 107 9.93 -13.21 -9.97
N LYS A 108 10.92 -13.74 -10.71
CA LYS A 108 12.29 -13.17 -10.76
C LYS A 108 12.32 -11.68 -11.15
N PRO A 109 11.68 -11.23 -12.24
CA PRO A 109 11.66 -9.80 -12.59
C PRO A 109 11.08 -8.90 -11.48
N GLY A 110 10.02 -9.35 -10.80
CA GLY A 110 9.44 -8.63 -9.68
C GLY A 110 10.37 -8.60 -8.46
N MET A 111 11.05 -9.69 -8.16
CA MET A 111 11.98 -9.76 -7.04
C MET A 111 13.25 -8.93 -7.28
N ASP A 112 13.69 -8.78 -8.52
CA ASP A 112 14.78 -7.86 -8.88
C ASP A 112 14.39 -6.40 -8.61
N LEU A 113 13.12 -6.05 -8.80
CA LEU A 113 12.56 -4.74 -8.41
C LEU A 113 12.54 -4.54 -6.90
N VAL A 114 12.20 -5.58 -6.13
CA VAL A 114 12.29 -5.56 -4.66
C VAL A 114 13.74 -5.30 -4.23
N ARG A 115 14.70 -6.02 -4.81
CA ARG A 115 16.13 -5.89 -4.49
C ARG A 115 16.67 -4.50 -4.81
N SER A 116 16.28 -3.90 -5.93
CA SER A 116 16.77 -2.57 -6.31
C SER A 116 16.26 -1.44 -5.39
N ASN A 117 15.18 -1.68 -4.64
CA ASN A 117 14.59 -0.71 -3.70
C ASN A 117 14.85 -1.06 -2.23
N ILE A 118 15.60 -2.13 -1.93
CA ILE A 118 15.78 -2.65 -0.56
C ILE A 118 16.48 -1.64 0.35
N GLY A 119 17.41 -0.84 -0.17
CA GLY A 119 18.13 0.17 0.62
C GLY A 119 17.20 1.24 1.18
N ILE A 120 16.17 1.63 0.41
CA ILE A 120 15.16 2.60 0.84
C ILE A 120 14.30 2.00 1.96
N LEU A 121 13.92 0.72 1.83
CA LEU A 121 13.17 0.02 2.88
C LEU A 121 13.96 -0.03 4.19
N VAL A 122 15.24 -0.44 4.11
CA VAL A 122 16.13 -0.52 5.28
C VAL A 122 16.29 0.84 5.94
N LEU A 123 16.51 1.91 5.16
CA LEU A 123 16.60 3.27 5.69
C LEU A 123 15.31 3.69 6.43
N ASN A 124 14.14 3.40 5.86
CA ASN A 124 12.85 3.70 6.50
C ASN A 124 12.68 2.90 7.80
N LEU A 125 13.04 1.62 7.82
CA LEU A 125 12.99 0.79 9.04
C LEU A 125 13.93 1.33 10.13
N ILE A 126 15.16 1.71 9.80
CA ILE A 126 16.09 2.31 10.78
C ILE A 126 15.46 3.56 11.39
N ILE A 127 14.91 4.45 10.57
CA ILE A 127 14.27 5.68 11.05
C ILE A 127 13.05 5.38 11.92
N THR A 128 12.27 4.35 11.56
CA THR A 128 11.11 3.88 12.32
C THR A 128 11.47 3.55 13.77
N PHE A 129 12.55 2.81 13.97
CA PHE A 129 12.95 2.34 15.30
C PHE A 129 13.86 3.31 16.06
N THR A 130 14.28 4.41 15.43
CA THR A 130 15.17 5.40 16.05
C THR A 130 14.47 6.72 16.39
N VAL A 131 13.29 7.01 15.83
CA VAL A 131 12.56 8.25 16.06
C VAL A 131 11.30 8.00 16.90
N PRO A 132 11.22 8.49 18.16
CA PRO A 132 10.15 8.17 19.12
C PRO A 132 8.70 8.58 18.75
N ALA A 133 8.49 9.31 17.65
CA ALA A 133 7.17 9.75 17.18
C ALA A 133 6.66 8.94 15.96
N ILE A 134 7.40 7.91 15.54
CA ILE A 134 7.05 7.05 14.42
C ILE A 134 6.46 5.75 14.96
N SER A 135 5.20 5.46 14.60
CA SER A 135 4.51 4.26 15.04
C SER A 135 4.81 3.08 14.10
N TRP A 136 5.36 1.99 14.66
CA TRP A 136 5.54 0.73 13.94
C TRP A 136 4.19 0.10 13.56
N GLN A 137 3.12 0.34 14.34
CA GLN A 137 1.76 -0.13 14.02
C GLN A 137 1.27 0.48 12.70
N ALA A 138 1.55 1.77 12.48
CA ALA A 138 1.23 2.45 11.23
C ALA A 138 1.90 1.74 10.04
N HIS A 139 3.16 1.34 10.20
CA HIS A 139 3.96 0.72 9.14
C HIS A 139 3.52 -0.71 8.84
N VAL A 140 3.29 -1.52 9.86
CA VAL A 140 2.79 -2.88 9.69
C VAL A 140 1.41 -2.86 9.02
N ALA A 141 0.48 -2.04 9.51
CA ALA A 141 -0.85 -1.92 8.92
C ALA A 141 -0.79 -1.41 7.48
N GLY A 142 0.07 -0.41 7.21
CA GLY A 142 0.29 0.12 5.86
C GLY A 142 0.81 -0.95 4.90
N LEU A 143 1.86 -1.67 5.31
CA LEU A 143 2.48 -2.74 4.51
C LEU A 143 1.49 -3.85 4.18
N ILE A 144 0.76 -4.35 5.18
CA ILE A 144 -0.26 -5.39 4.96
C ILE A 144 -1.34 -4.88 4.01
N ALA A 145 -1.86 -3.66 4.23
CA ALA A 145 -2.89 -3.08 3.39
C ALA A 145 -2.40 -2.94 1.95
N GLY A 146 -1.21 -2.37 1.73
CA GLY A 146 -0.67 -2.17 0.39
C GLY A 146 -0.43 -3.48 -0.36
N PHE A 147 0.04 -4.51 0.36
CA PHE A 147 0.18 -5.86 -0.19
C PHE A 147 -1.17 -6.41 -0.67
N VAL A 148 -2.17 -6.42 0.20
CA VAL A 148 -3.51 -6.96 -0.09
C VAL A 148 -4.18 -6.15 -1.21
N LEU A 149 -4.17 -4.83 -1.12
CA LEU A 149 -4.76 -3.92 -2.11
C LEU A 149 -4.14 -4.11 -3.49
N THR A 150 -2.84 -4.39 -3.58
CA THR A 150 -2.19 -4.64 -4.87
C THR A 150 -2.70 -5.92 -5.51
N TYR A 151 -2.87 -7.00 -4.74
CA TYR A 151 -3.52 -8.21 -5.26
C TYR A 151 -4.94 -7.94 -5.73
N MET A 152 -5.71 -7.14 -4.98
CA MET A 152 -7.10 -6.85 -5.34
C MET A 152 -7.24 -5.93 -6.57
N LEU A 153 -6.44 -4.87 -6.65
CA LEU A 153 -6.59 -3.80 -7.65
C LEU A 153 -5.79 -4.03 -8.94
N TYR A 154 -4.70 -4.82 -8.86
CA TYR A 154 -3.83 -5.08 -10.01
C TYR A 154 -3.91 -6.53 -10.51
N PHE A 155 -4.11 -7.50 -9.62
CA PHE A 155 -4.26 -8.91 -9.99
C PHE A 155 -5.67 -9.43 -9.69
N PRO A 156 -6.73 -8.79 -10.21
CA PRO A 156 -8.09 -9.21 -9.91
C PRO A 156 -8.27 -10.69 -10.31
N PRO A 157 -9.11 -11.45 -9.58
CA PRO A 157 -9.39 -12.84 -9.91
C PRO A 157 -9.74 -12.96 -11.39
N ARG A 158 -9.18 -13.98 -12.06
CA ARG A 158 -9.59 -14.29 -13.44
C ARG A 158 -11.11 -14.44 -13.43
N ARG A 159 -11.81 -13.61 -14.21
CA ARG A 159 -13.23 -13.84 -14.46
C ARG A 159 -13.33 -15.20 -15.11
N VAL A 160 -13.97 -16.15 -14.43
CA VAL A 160 -14.30 -17.44 -15.03
C VAL A 160 -15.30 -17.09 -16.13
N ALA A 161 -14.98 -17.41 -17.37
CA ALA A 161 -15.94 -17.26 -18.46
C ALA A 161 -17.20 -18.05 -18.08
N PRO A 162 -18.41 -17.51 -18.29
CA PRO A 162 -19.63 -18.27 -18.04
C PRO A 162 -19.55 -19.54 -18.88
N VAL A 163 -19.57 -20.69 -18.21
CA VAL A 163 -19.68 -21.98 -18.89
C VAL A 163 -21.07 -22.01 -19.48
N VAL A 164 -21.18 -21.90 -20.81
CA VAL A 164 -22.46 -22.06 -21.50
C VAL A 164 -22.77 -23.55 -21.46
N VAL A 165 -23.85 -23.92 -20.78
CA VAL A 165 -24.29 -25.31 -20.66
C VAL A 165 -25.46 -25.52 -21.62
N ASP A 166 -25.41 -26.59 -22.41
CA ASP A 166 -26.52 -26.99 -23.26
C ASP A 166 -27.72 -27.40 -22.38
N ALA A 167 -28.87 -26.75 -22.60
CA ALA A 167 -30.05 -26.90 -21.74
C ALA A 167 -30.72 -28.28 -21.82
N HIS A 168 -30.43 -29.07 -22.86
CA HIS A 168 -31.04 -30.38 -23.09
C HIS A 168 -30.17 -31.53 -22.61
N SER A 169 -28.85 -31.41 -22.76
CA SER A 169 -27.87 -32.45 -22.43
C SER A 169 -27.12 -32.19 -21.13
N GLY A 170 -27.20 -30.98 -20.56
CA GLY A 170 -26.49 -30.59 -19.35
C GLY A 170 -24.97 -30.52 -19.51
N ARG A 171 -24.45 -30.64 -20.75
CA ARG A 171 -23.02 -30.62 -21.03
C ARG A 171 -22.54 -29.18 -21.24
N ALA A 172 -21.37 -28.87 -20.70
CA ALA A 172 -20.67 -27.64 -21.02
C ALA A 172 -20.39 -27.62 -22.54
N LEU A 173 -20.87 -26.58 -23.22
CA LEU A 173 -20.43 -26.30 -24.58
C LEU A 173 -19.00 -25.79 -24.45
N GLU A 174 -18.05 -26.50 -25.07
CA GLU A 174 -16.72 -25.98 -25.28
C GLU A 174 -16.84 -24.76 -26.18
N THR A 175 -17.01 -23.58 -25.58
CA THR A 175 -16.81 -22.35 -26.33
C THR A 175 -15.33 -22.32 -26.62
N GLU A 176 -14.98 -22.47 -27.89
CA GLU A 176 -13.65 -22.27 -28.45
C GLU A 176 -13.25 -20.81 -28.18
N TYR A 177 -12.86 -20.51 -26.94
CA TYR A 177 -12.39 -19.20 -26.57
C TYR A 177 -10.94 -19.11 -27.05
N GLU A 178 -10.77 -18.61 -28.27
CA GLU A 178 -9.47 -18.28 -28.82
C GLU A 178 -9.08 -16.88 -28.30
N PRO A 179 -8.09 -16.75 -27.40
CA PRO A 179 -7.66 -15.43 -26.95
C PRO A 179 -7.01 -14.68 -28.12
N PRO A 180 -7.26 -13.36 -28.28
CA PRO A 180 -6.62 -12.60 -29.35
C PRO A 180 -5.11 -12.55 -29.13
N GLY A 181 -4.34 -13.10 -30.09
CA GLY A 181 -2.90 -12.85 -30.24
C GLY A 181 -1.96 -13.90 -29.64
N ASN A 182 -1.97 -15.14 -30.15
CA ASN A 182 -0.86 -16.06 -29.95
C ASN A 182 0.14 -15.95 -31.12
N PRO A 183 1.34 -15.36 -30.94
CA PRO A 183 2.31 -15.17 -32.03
C PRO A 183 3.09 -16.44 -32.42
N GLN A 184 2.79 -17.60 -31.82
CA GLN A 184 3.65 -18.79 -31.90
C GLN A 184 3.13 -19.95 -32.77
N ARG A 185 2.29 -19.71 -33.77
CA ARG A 185 2.08 -20.72 -34.83
C ARG A 185 2.85 -20.34 -36.10
N PRO A 186 3.79 -21.17 -36.57
CA PRO A 186 4.21 -21.13 -37.96
C PRO A 186 3.02 -21.51 -38.85
N LEU A 187 2.92 -20.85 -40.01
CA LEU A 187 1.96 -21.15 -41.09
C LEU A 187 2.01 -22.63 -41.50
#